data_AF-A0A0M6WTU0-F1
#
_entry.id   AF-A0A0M6WTU0-F1
#
_cell.length_a   1.000
_cell.length_b   1.000
_cell.length_c   1.000
_cell.angle_alpha   90.00
_cell.angle_beta   90.00
_cell.angle_gamma   90.00
#
_symmetry.space_group_name_H-M   'P 1'
#
loop_
_entity.id
_entity.type
_entity.pdbx_description
1 polymer ?
#
loop_
_entity_poly.entity_id
_entity_poly.type
_entity_poly.pdbx_seq_one_letter_code
_entity_poly.pdbx_strand_id
1 'polypeptide(L)'
;MQLWFGAWYHLLVGALTLIVCLVARYVLKGVYKNLNILVGLIFGYILSIIFTVAGIAPMVDFSGIQETIDQVGFFSIPKLVFFTSHKPVFNLGSFLTIAIVFLVSAAETTGATTAVCTGALGRDLKMEELQGSLAVDGFSSAISGCFGCLPLTSFSQNVGLVTQECLLFPFC
;
A
#
# COMPACT_ATOMS: atom_id res chain seq x y z
N MET A 1 -13.52 -21.95 14.37
CA MET A 1 -12.45 -20.97 14.06
C MET A 1 -11.18 -21.74 13.71
N GLN A 2 -11.14 -22.35 12.53
CA GLN A 2 -9.93 -22.99 12.00
C GLN A 2 -9.12 -21.90 11.30
N LEU A 3 -7.96 -21.56 11.86
CA LEU A 3 -6.95 -20.76 11.19
C LEU A 3 -6.50 -21.52 9.94
N TRP A 4 -6.93 -21.05 8.77
CA TRP A 4 -6.47 -21.51 7.45
C TRP A 4 -5.01 -21.07 7.19
N PHE A 5 -4.11 -21.34 8.13
CA PHE A 5 -2.67 -21.12 7.94
C PHE A 5 -2.05 -22.37 7.35
N GLY A 6 -1.86 -22.40 6.03
CA GLY A 6 -0.89 -23.30 5.40
C GLY A 6 -1.43 -24.45 4.57
N ALA A 7 -2.66 -24.38 4.04
CA ALA A 7 -3.05 -25.36 3.03
C ALA A 7 -2.13 -25.23 1.80
N TRP A 8 -1.63 -26.37 1.29
CA TRP A 8 -0.58 -26.42 0.26
C TRP A 8 -0.92 -25.59 -0.98
N TYR A 9 -2.20 -25.49 -1.33
CA TYR A 9 -2.68 -24.72 -2.47
C TYR A 9 -2.57 -23.19 -2.26
N HIS A 10 -2.76 -22.66 -1.04
CA HIS A 10 -2.53 -21.23 -0.76
C HIS A 10 -1.03 -20.88 -0.83
N LEU A 11 -0.18 -21.76 -0.29
CA LEU A 11 1.28 -21.58 -0.35
C LEU A 11 1.80 -21.68 -1.78
N LEU A 12 1.26 -22.60 -2.58
CA LEU A 12 1.63 -22.77 -3.98
C LEU A 12 1.24 -21.56 -4.82
N VAL A 13 0.01 -21.04 -4.66
CA VAL A 13 -0.44 -19.84 -5.39
C VAL A 13 0.38 -18.61 -4.97
N GLY A 14 0.63 -18.43 -3.67
CA GLY A 14 1.49 -17.35 -3.17
C GLY A 14 2.92 -17.43 -3.70
N ALA A 15 3.53 -18.62 -3.68
CA ALA A 15 4.88 -18.86 -4.18
C ALA A 15 4.98 -18.60 -5.69
N LEU A 16 4.02 -19.10 -6.49
CA LEU A 16 3.99 -18.84 -7.94
C LEU A 16 3.79 -17.36 -8.24
N THR A 17 2.90 -16.69 -7.52
CA THR A 17 2.68 -15.24 -7.65
C THR A 17 3.97 -14.47 -7.37
N LEU A 18 4.71 -14.85 -6.32
CA LEU A 18 5.99 -14.24 -5.96
C LEU A 18 7.07 -14.49 -7.00
N ILE A 19 7.16 -15.71 -7.54
CA ILE A 19 8.07 -16.05 -8.65
C ILE A 19 7.76 -15.19 -9.87
N VAL A 20 6.49 -15.07 -10.26
CA VAL A 20 6.09 -14.23 -11.40
C VAL A 20 6.39 -12.76 -11.15
N CYS A 21 6.15 -12.23 -9.94
CA CYS A 21 6.57 -10.89 -9.54
C CYS A 21 8.08 -10.66 -9.72
N LEU A 22 8.90 -11.63 -9.30
CA LEU A 22 10.36 -11.56 -9.43
C LEU A 22 10.81 -11.63 -10.89
N VAL A 23 10.28 -12.58 -11.66
CA VAL A 23 10.58 -12.72 -13.10
C VAL A 23 10.16 -11.46 -13.86
N ALA A 24 8.96 -10.94 -13.59
CA ALA A 24 8.47 -9.69 -14.17
C ALA A 24 9.42 -8.53 -13.85
N ARG A 25 9.96 -8.45 -12.63
CA ARG A 25 10.96 -7.43 -12.26
C ARG A 25 12.24 -7.50 -13.08
N TYR A 26 12.66 -8.69 -13.51
CA TYR A 26 13.86 -8.90 -14.33
C TYR A 26 13.60 -8.68 -15.82
N VAL A 27 12.41 -9.04 -16.31
CA VAL A 27 12.05 -8.95 -17.73
C VAL A 27 11.61 -7.54 -18.12
N LEU A 28 10.89 -6.84 -17.24
CA LEU A 28 10.36 -5.50 -17.49
C LEU A 28 11.48 -4.45 -17.40
N LYS A 29 11.59 -3.61 -18.44
CA LYS A 29 12.60 -2.55 -18.54
C LYS A 29 11.96 -1.17 -18.34
N GLY A 30 12.74 -0.21 -17.83
CA GLY A 30 12.30 1.16 -17.58
C GLY A 30 11.18 1.27 -16.54
N VAL A 31 10.25 2.19 -16.75
CA VAL A 31 9.06 2.46 -15.90
C VAL A 31 8.28 1.19 -15.54
N TYR A 32 8.20 0.22 -16.46
CA TYR A 32 7.46 -1.04 -16.24
C TYR A 32 8.03 -1.93 -15.14
N LYS A 33 9.27 -1.70 -14.69
CA LYS A 33 9.88 -2.45 -13.58
C LYS A 33 9.12 -2.25 -12.26
N ASN A 34 8.52 -1.07 -12.03
CA ASN A 34 7.74 -0.78 -10.84
C ASN A 34 6.30 -1.33 -10.91
N LEU A 35 5.84 -1.70 -12.11
CA LEU A 35 4.55 -2.38 -12.34
C LEU A 35 4.62 -3.90 -12.12
N ASN A 36 5.79 -4.44 -11.74
CA ASN A 36 6.00 -5.87 -11.53
C ASN A 36 5.03 -6.49 -10.52
N ILE A 37 4.72 -5.78 -9.44
CA ILE A 37 3.78 -6.23 -8.39
C ILE A 37 2.37 -6.34 -8.95
N LEU A 38 1.94 -5.37 -9.77
CA LEU A 38 0.63 -5.39 -10.41
C LEU A 38 0.50 -6.60 -11.37
N VAL A 39 1.52 -6.83 -12.20
CA VAL A 39 1.54 -7.97 -13.13
C VAL A 39 1.49 -9.30 -12.38
N GLY A 40 2.28 -9.44 -11.32
CA GLY A 40 2.25 -10.65 -10.49
C GLY A 40 0.89 -10.85 -9.82
N LEU A 41 0.28 -9.78 -9.29
CA LEU A 41 -1.05 -9.85 -8.67
C LEU A 41 -2.14 -10.28 -9.66
N ILE A 42 -2.14 -9.70 -10.88
CA ILE A 42 -3.08 -10.08 -11.94
C ILE A 42 -2.92 -11.57 -12.27
N PHE A 43 -1.69 -12.04 -12.44
CA PHE A 43 -1.41 -13.45 -12.71
C PHE A 43 -1.86 -14.36 -11.56
N GLY A 44 -1.55 -14.00 -10.31
CA GLY A 44 -1.95 -14.74 -9.12
C GLY A 44 -3.46 -14.83 -8.95
N TYR A 45 -4.18 -13.76 -9.30
CA TYR A 45 -5.65 -13.74 -9.29
C TYR A 45 -6.24 -14.64 -10.39
N ILE A 46 -5.71 -14.57 -11.62
CA ILE A 46 -6.11 -15.49 -12.71
C ILE A 46 -5.87 -16.95 -12.31
N LEU A 47 -4.71 -17.23 -11.72
CA LEU A 47 -4.39 -18.57 -11.22
C LEU A 47 -5.41 -19.03 -10.17
N SER A 48 -5.76 -18.15 -9.23
CA SER A 48 -6.75 -18.44 -8.18
C SER A 48 -8.15 -18.73 -8.77
N ILE A 49 -8.55 -18.04 -9.84
CA ILE A 49 -9.79 -18.32 -10.58
C ILE A 49 -9.71 -19.69 -11.26
N ILE A 50 -8.60 -20.02 -11.92
CA ILE A 50 -8.42 -21.32 -12.60
C ILE A 50 -8.53 -22.46 -11.59
N PHE A 51 -7.90 -22.35 -10.41
CA PHE A 51 -8.01 -23.37 -9.35
C PHE A 51 -9.43 -23.51 -8.79
N THR A 52 -10.19 -22.41 -8.77
CA THR A 52 -11.60 -22.38 -8.35
C THR A 52 -12.51 -23.06 -9.40
N VAL A 53 -12.33 -22.75 -10.68
CA VAL A 53 -13.11 -23.35 -11.80
C VAL A 53 -12.74 -24.83 -12.02
N ALA A 54 -11.48 -25.21 -11.80
CA ALA A 54 -11.01 -26.59 -11.89
C ALA A 54 -11.48 -27.47 -10.71
N GLY A 55 -12.18 -26.92 -9.72
CA GLY A 55 -12.75 -27.65 -8.59
C GLY A 55 -11.73 -28.18 -7.58
N ILE A 56 -10.48 -27.72 -7.64
CA ILE A 56 -9.38 -28.18 -6.76
C ILE A 56 -9.47 -27.48 -5.40
N ALA A 57 -9.76 -26.19 -5.38
CA ALA A 57 -9.96 -25.41 -4.16
C ALA A 57 -10.84 -24.16 -4.43
N PRO A 58 -11.89 -23.90 -3.64
CA PRO A 58 -12.64 -22.66 -3.72
C PRO A 58 -11.81 -21.52 -3.11
N MET A 59 -11.15 -20.73 -3.95
CA MET A 59 -10.27 -19.63 -3.51
C MET A 59 -10.86 -18.25 -3.78
N VAL A 60 -11.78 -18.14 -4.74
CA VAL A 60 -12.44 -16.88 -5.10
C VAL A 60 -13.94 -17.00 -4.87
N ASP A 61 -14.46 -16.14 -4.01
CA ASP A 61 -15.90 -16.00 -3.79
C ASP A 61 -16.34 -14.60 -4.20
N PHE A 62 -17.29 -14.54 -5.13
CA PHE A 62 -17.87 -13.29 -5.65
C PHE A 62 -19.15 -12.87 -4.90
N SER A 63 -19.63 -13.69 -3.96
CA SER A 63 -20.85 -13.42 -3.18
C SER A 63 -20.79 -12.08 -2.43
N GLY A 64 -19.63 -11.74 -1.86
CA GLY A 64 -19.41 -10.50 -1.12
C GLY A 64 -19.53 -9.23 -1.98
N ILE A 65 -19.32 -9.32 -3.30
CA ILE A 65 -19.50 -8.18 -4.21
C ILE A 65 -20.98 -7.85 -4.35
N GLN A 66 -21.83 -8.87 -4.51
CA GLN A 66 -23.28 -8.71 -4.60
C GLN A 66 -23.84 -8.12 -3.30
N GLU A 67 -23.43 -8.66 -2.15
CA GLU A 67 -23.85 -8.17 -0.84
C GLU A 67 -23.39 -6.72 -0.58
N THR A 68 -22.16 -6.38 -1.00
CA THR A 68 -21.63 -5.01 -0.85
C THR A 68 -22.39 -4.02 -1.73
N ILE A 69 -22.74 -4.40 -2.97
CA ILE A 69 -23.52 -3.56 -3.88
C ILE A 69 -24.94 -3.34 -3.32
N ASP A 70 -25.56 -4.37 -2.76
CA ASP A 70 -26.90 -4.30 -2.19
C ASP A 70 -26.96 -3.49 -0.88
N GLN A 71 -25.90 -3.51 -0.07
CA GLN A 71 -25.85 -2.81 1.22
C GLN A 71 -25.33 -1.36 1.12
N VAL A 72 -24.39 -1.08 0.21
CA VAL A 72 -23.64 0.19 0.17
C VAL A 72 -23.99 1.03 -1.07
N GLY A 73 -24.56 0.41 -2.11
CA GLY A 73 -24.81 1.05 -3.40
C GLY A 73 -23.53 1.22 -4.23
N PHE A 74 -23.68 1.69 -5.47
CA PHE A 74 -22.56 1.88 -6.42
C PHE A 74 -21.51 2.91 -5.95
N PHE A 75 -21.84 3.73 -4.94
CA PHE A 75 -20.99 4.80 -4.44
C PHE A 75 -20.93 4.77 -2.91
N SER A 76 -19.82 4.25 -2.37
CA SER A 76 -19.56 4.24 -0.94
C SER A 76 -18.85 5.54 -0.54
N ILE A 77 -19.54 6.43 0.18
CA ILE A 77 -18.89 7.59 0.79
C ILE A 77 -18.16 7.09 2.05
N PRO A 78 -16.83 7.36 2.19
CA PRO A 78 -16.10 7.00 3.39
C PRO A 78 -16.74 7.68 4.61
N LYS A 79 -17.29 6.86 5.50
CA LYS A 79 -17.93 7.35 6.72
C LYS A 79 -16.83 7.78 7.69
N LEU A 80 -16.95 8.99 8.25
CA LEU A 80 -16.09 9.41 9.34
C LEU A 80 -16.23 8.42 10.50
N VAL A 81 -15.12 7.84 10.93
CA VAL A 81 -15.12 6.84 12.01
C VAL A 81 -15.61 7.44 13.32
N PHE A 82 -15.40 8.76 13.52
CA PHE A 82 -15.95 9.51 14.65
C PHE A 82 -17.49 9.64 14.65
N PHE A 83 -18.15 9.49 13.50
CA PHE A 83 -19.63 9.51 13.39
C PHE A 83 -20.25 8.11 13.44
N THR A 84 -19.43 7.07 13.51
CA THR A 84 -19.87 5.66 13.69
C THR A 84 -19.84 5.30 15.18
N SER A 85 -20.43 4.16 15.60
CA SER A 85 -20.44 3.65 16.98
C SER A 85 -19.07 3.39 17.64
N HIS A 86 -17.96 3.71 16.96
CA HIS A 86 -16.60 3.59 17.49
C HIS A 86 -16.22 4.84 18.26
N LYS A 87 -16.47 4.84 19.57
CA LYS A 87 -15.99 5.89 20.47
C LYS A 87 -14.45 5.88 20.49
N PRO A 88 -13.78 7.04 20.48
CA PRO A 88 -12.33 7.10 20.61
C PRO A 88 -11.92 6.53 21.98
N VAL A 89 -11.23 5.39 21.96
CA VAL A 89 -10.67 4.75 23.14
C VAL A 89 -9.24 5.23 23.30
N PHE A 90 -8.99 6.06 24.31
CA PHE A 90 -7.64 6.49 24.66
C PHE A 90 -6.94 5.39 25.45
N ASN A 91 -6.14 4.58 24.73
CA ASN A 91 -5.26 3.60 25.34
C ASN A 91 -3.79 4.05 25.19
N LEU A 92 -3.10 4.19 26.33
CA LEU A 92 -1.71 4.66 26.36
C LEU A 92 -0.74 3.70 25.61
N GLY A 93 -1.02 2.40 25.62
CA GLY A 93 -0.24 1.39 24.90
C GLY A 93 -0.39 1.49 23.39
N SER A 94 -1.62 1.68 22.90
CA SER A 94 -1.89 1.93 21.47
C SER A 94 -1.25 3.24 21.01
N PHE A 95 -1.27 4.28 21.85
CA PHE A 95 -0.61 5.55 21.56
C PHE A 95 0.90 5.38 21.35
N LEU A 96 1.58 4.69 22.27
CA LEU A 96 3.01 4.44 22.14
C LEU A 96 3.35 3.61 20.89
N THR A 97 2.51 2.63 20.57
CA THR A 97 2.69 1.78 19.37
C THR A 97 2.58 2.61 18.09
N ILE A 98 1.56 3.47 17.98
CA ILE A 98 1.38 4.36 16.83
C ILE A 98 2.50 5.40 16.76
N ALA A 99 2.99 5.90 17.90
CA ALA A 99 4.14 6.82 17.92
C ALA A 99 5.41 6.17 17.33
N ILE A 100 5.66 4.90 17.63
CA ILE A 100 6.79 4.15 17.04
C ILE A 100 6.60 3.98 15.52
N VAL A 101 5.40 3.62 15.07
CA VAL A 101 5.08 3.51 13.63
C VAL A 101 5.31 4.85 12.91
N PHE A 102 4.92 5.96 13.53
CA PHE A 102 5.17 7.30 13.00
C PHE A 102 6.65 7.67 12.93
N LEU A 103 7.46 7.21 13.89
CA LEU A 103 8.91 7.42 13.85
C LEU A 103 9.54 6.69 12.65
N VAL A 104 9.09 5.47 12.38
CA VAL A 104 9.51 4.71 11.19
C VAL A 104 9.06 5.42 9.91
N SER A 105 7.81 5.91 9.84
CA SER A 105 7.32 6.71 8.71
C SER A 105 8.17 7.96 8.48
N ALA A 106 8.51 8.69 9.54
CA ALA A 106 9.34 9.89 9.44
C ALA A 106 10.75 9.56 8.89
N ALA A 107 11.33 8.43 9.30
CA ALA A 107 12.60 7.96 8.77
C ALA A 107 12.49 7.56 7.28
N GLU A 108 11.41 6.90 6.88
CA GLU A 108 11.14 6.55 5.48
C GLU A 108 10.94 7.79 4.62
N THR A 109 10.11 8.73 5.04
CA THR A 109 9.87 10.01 4.36
C THR A 109 11.15 10.83 4.25
N THR A 110 12.00 10.85 5.28
CA THR A 110 13.31 11.51 5.22
C THR A 110 14.19 10.88 4.13
N GLY A 111 14.33 9.55 4.14
CA GLY A 111 15.14 8.83 3.15
C GLY A 111 14.61 8.97 1.72
N ALA A 112 13.30 8.93 1.55
CA ALA A 112 12.60 9.17 0.29
C ALA A 112 12.92 10.57 -0.27
N THR A 113 12.75 11.61 0.55
CA THR A 113 12.96 13.00 0.13
C THR A 113 14.44 13.27 -0.16
N THR A 114 15.37 12.69 0.62
CA THR A 114 16.80 12.72 0.31
C THR A 114 17.11 12.03 -1.02
N ALA A 115 16.52 10.86 -1.28
CA ALA A 115 16.73 10.12 -2.53
C ALA A 115 16.23 10.91 -3.75
N VAL A 116 15.07 11.57 -3.65
CA VAL A 116 14.57 12.46 -4.71
C VAL A 116 15.52 13.66 -4.92
N CYS A 117 15.95 14.34 -3.85
CA CYS A 117 16.82 15.51 -3.98
C CYS A 117 18.18 15.16 -4.60
N THR A 118 18.80 14.09 -4.11
CA THR A 118 20.13 13.67 -4.57
C THR A 118 20.08 12.98 -5.93
N GLY A 119 19.09 12.10 -6.15
CA GLY A 119 18.99 11.28 -7.36
C GLY A 119 18.32 11.98 -8.54
N ALA A 120 17.29 12.79 -8.31
CA ALA A 120 16.56 13.48 -9.39
C ALA A 120 16.98 14.95 -9.56
N LEU A 121 17.22 15.67 -8.45
CA LEU A 121 17.56 17.10 -8.50
C LEU A 121 19.07 17.37 -8.46
N GLY A 122 19.90 16.35 -8.22
CA GLY A 122 21.36 16.47 -8.20
C GLY A 122 21.89 17.40 -7.10
N ARG A 123 21.15 17.61 -6.01
CA ARG A 123 21.51 18.50 -4.92
C ARG A 123 21.18 17.91 -3.55
N ASP A 124 21.81 18.46 -2.52
CA ASP A 124 21.49 18.07 -1.14
C ASP A 124 20.11 18.56 -0.71
N LEU A 125 19.53 17.80 0.23
CA LEU A 125 18.24 18.08 0.85
C LEU A 125 18.34 19.34 1.72
N LYS A 126 17.44 20.31 1.48
CA LYS A 126 17.33 21.48 2.36
C LYS A 126 16.43 21.16 3.56
N MET A 127 16.75 21.76 4.70
CA MET A 127 15.96 21.57 5.93
C MET A 127 14.50 22.03 5.78
N GLU A 128 14.24 23.07 5.00
CA GLU A 128 12.87 23.56 4.72
C GLU A 128 12.03 22.52 3.98
N GLU A 129 12.63 21.78 3.04
CA GLU A 129 11.96 20.73 2.26
C GLU A 129 11.72 19.48 3.11
N LEU A 130 12.67 19.14 3.98
CA LEU A 130 12.52 18.06 4.94
C LEU A 130 11.39 18.36 5.94
N GLN A 131 11.38 19.56 6.51
CA GLN A 131 10.32 19.98 7.43
C GLN A 131 8.96 20.04 6.74
N GLY A 132 8.89 20.55 5.51
CA GLY A 132 7.67 20.57 4.71
C GLY A 132 7.15 19.16 4.43
N SER A 133 8.03 18.25 4.00
CA SER A 133 7.69 16.85 3.70
C SER A 133 7.15 16.12 4.94
N LEU A 134 7.82 16.25 6.08
CA LEU A 134 7.37 15.65 7.35
C LEU A 134 6.08 16.29 7.88
N ALA A 135 5.89 17.60 7.71
CA ALA A 135 4.66 18.28 8.12
C ALA A 135 3.45 17.81 7.31
N VAL A 136 3.61 17.64 6.00
CA VAL A 136 2.54 17.12 5.12
C VAL A 136 2.24 15.66 5.44
N ASP A 137 3.25 14.84 5.71
CA ASP A 137 3.09 13.43 6.11
C ASP A 137 2.26 13.30 7.39
N GLY A 138 2.63 14.07 8.43
CA GLY A 138 1.91 14.13 9.70
C GLY A 138 0.49 14.66 9.57
N PHE A 139 0.31 15.74 8.78
CA PHE A 139 -1.00 16.34 8.55
C PHE A 139 -1.94 15.41 7.79
N SER A 140 -1.47 14.79 6.69
CA SER A 140 -2.23 13.83 5.89
C SER A 140 -2.63 12.61 6.72
N SER A 141 -1.70 12.09 7.53
CA SER A 141 -1.96 10.97 8.44
C SER A 141 -2.95 11.33 9.55
N ALA A 142 -2.92 12.54 10.10
CA ALA A 142 -3.89 13.00 11.08
C ALA A 142 -5.30 13.07 10.49
N ILE A 143 -5.45 13.64 9.28
CA ILE A 143 -6.73 13.69 8.56
C ILE A 143 -7.22 12.28 8.28
N SER A 144 -6.34 11.40 7.77
CA SER A 144 -6.70 10.03 7.43
C SER A 144 -7.10 9.20 8.66
N GLY A 145 -6.46 9.46 9.80
CA GLY A 145 -6.86 8.92 11.09
C GLY A 145 -8.29 9.32 11.50
N CYS A 146 -8.76 10.51 11.12
CA CYS A 146 -10.15 10.90 11.34
C CYS A 146 -11.18 10.07 10.56
N PHE A 147 -10.77 9.52 9.42
CA PHE A 147 -11.53 8.55 8.63
C PHE A 147 -11.26 7.10 9.05
N GLY A 148 -10.48 6.87 10.12
CA GLY A 148 -10.10 5.55 10.61
C GLY A 148 -9.06 4.83 9.76
N CYS A 149 -8.35 5.56 8.90
CA CYS A 149 -7.20 5.01 8.20
C CYS A 149 -5.97 4.95 9.12
N LEU A 150 -5.05 4.05 8.78
CA LEU A 150 -3.75 3.98 9.44
C LEU A 150 -2.86 5.15 8.98
N PRO A 151 -1.77 5.45 9.71
CA PRO A 151 -0.79 6.45 9.28
C PRO A 151 -0.34 6.18 7.83
N LEU A 152 -0.33 7.24 7.02
CA LEU A 152 0.09 7.21 5.63
C LEU A 152 1.55 7.66 5.54
N THR A 153 2.25 7.22 4.50
CA THR A 153 3.65 7.61 4.25
C THR A 153 3.97 7.74 2.77
N SER A 154 5.12 8.34 2.47
CA SER A 154 5.64 8.48 1.11
C SER A 154 5.91 7.12 0.48
N PHE A 155 5.34 6.87 -0.70
CA PHE A 155 5.46 5.58 -1.35
C PHE A 155 6.82 5.44 -2.04
N SER A 156 7.71 4.63 -1.46
CA SER A 156 9.09 4.41 -1.94
C SER A 156 9.18 3.97 -3.42
N GLN A 157 8.14 3.36 -3.99
CA GLN A 157 8.12 2.98 -5.42
C GLN A 157 8.02 4.20 -6.34
N ASN A 158 7.29 5.25 -5.92
CA ASN A 158 7.16 6.49 -6.69
C ASN A 158 8.49 7.27 -6.66
N VAL A 159 9.17 7.26 -5.52
CA VAL A 159 10.51 7.85 -5.37
C VAL A 159 11.51 7.16 -6.29
N GLY A 160 11.47 5.82 -6.36
CA GLY A 160 12.29 5.04 -7.29
C GLY A 160 12.06 5.42 -8.74
N LEU A 161 10.80 5.62 -9.15
CA LEU A 161 10.49 6.07 -10.51
C LEU A 161 11.05 7.46 -10.83
N VAL A 162 10.83 8.43 -9.95
CA VAL A 162 11.26 9.82 -10.14
C VAL A 162 12.79 9.92 -10.22
N THR A 163 13.50 9.15 -9.41
CA THR A 163 14.98 9.13 -9.42
C THR A 163 15.55 8.45 -10.67
N GLN A 164 14.86 7.45 -11.22
CA GLN A 164 15.31 6.76 -12.44
C GLN A 164 15.01 7.55 -13.72
N GLU A 165 13.86 8.21 -13.80
CA GLU A 165 13.40 8.93 -14.99
C GLU A 165 13.78 10.43 -14.97
N CYS A 166 14.28 10.94 -13.83
CA CYS A 166 14.64 12.35 -13.62
C CYS A 166 13.50 13.33 -14.00
N LEU A 167 12.24 12.87 -13.86
CA LEU A 167 11.05 13.60 -14.26
C LEU A 167 10.29 14.02 -13.00
N LEU A 168 10.44 15.28 -12.60
CA LEU A 168 9.71 15.88 -11.48
C LEU A 168 8.59 16.77 -12.04
N PHE A 169 7.33 16.38 -11.89
CA PHE A 169 6.21 17.27 -12.19
C PHE A 169 5.90 18.14 -10.96
N PRO A 170 5.73 19.47 -11.11
CA PRO A 170 5.47 20.39 -10.00
C PRO A 170 4.08 20.23 -9.35
N PHE A 171 3.29 19.25 -9.79
CA PHE A 171 1.95 18.94 -9.28
C PHE A 171 1.92 17.71 -8.34
N CYS A 172 3.07 17.14 -8.02
CA CYS A 172 3.22 16.03 -7.06
C CYS A 172 4.11 16.48 -5.89
#